data_AF-A0A175Y0K1-F1
#
_entry.id   AF-A0A175Y0K1-F1
#
_cell.length_a   1.000
_cell.length_b   1.000
_cell.length_c   1.000
_cell.angle_alpha   90.00
_cell.angle_beta   90.00
_cell.angle_gamma   90.00
#
_symmetry.space_group_name_H-M   'P 1'
#
loop_
_entity.id
_entity.type
_entity.pdbx_description
1 polymer ?
#
loop_
_entity_poly.entity_id
_entity_poly.type
_entity_poly.pdbx_seq_one_letter_code
_entity_poly.pdbx_strand_id
1 'polypeptide(L)'
;MGDVVDMAADLQDEHLALSLQRARVPIPEGVAGECEQCFEDSPRLVGGRCAFCRDGRRRPSNPTGRAPMDALEPIHQSGSAHAASQSVREETQMGKSITFIADGDVLAEIKRRTADGTSNNRAALDLLEAGLAAIAGNQSRSDPQTIDLATADTADLIGEITRRLTSAADTTALQAAEEQAASASARADAAEARAAAAEGKLDALRAALAA
;
A
#
# COMPACT_ATOMS: atom_id res chain seq x y z
N MET A 1 -11.30 19.15 -29.54
CA MET A 1 -11.74 17.76 -29.33
C MET A 1 -10.69 17.18 -28.41
N GLY A 2 -10.95 17.19 -27.10
CA GLY A 2 -10.00 16.64 -26.13
C GLY A 2 -9.98 15.12 -26.29
N ASP A 3 -8.81 14.52 -26.20
CA ASP A 3 -8.72 13.07 -26.19
C ASP A 3 -9.11 12.51 -24.80
N VAL A 4 -9.09 11.18 -24.66
CA VAL A 4 -9.44 10.52 -23.40
C VAL A 4 -8.48 10.93 -22.26
N VAL A 5 -7.25 11.34 -22.60
CA VAL A 5 -6.25 11.78 -21.61
C VAL A 5 -6.62 13.15 -21.07
N ASP A 6 -7.04 14.07 -21.93
CA ASP A 6 -7.52 15.39 -21.51
C ASP A 6 -8.73 15.26 -20.56
N MET A 7 -9.70 14.40 -20.90
CA MET A 7 -10.88 14.17 -20.06
C MET A 7 -10.53 13.53 -18.70
N ALA A 8 -9.55 12.63 -18.67
CA ALA A 8 -9.09 12.01 -17.43
C ALA A 8 -8.40 13.03 -16.51
N ALA A 9 -7.62 13.95 -17.08
CA ALA A 9 -6.96 15.03 -16.35
C ALA A 9 -7.99 15.99 -15.72
N ASP A 10 -9.00 16.40 -16.47
CA ASP A 10 -10.07 17.28 -15.97
C ASP A 10 -10.81 16.65 -14.78
N LEU A 11 -11.17 15.36 -14.88
CA LEU A 11 -11.83 14.63 -13.79
C LEU A 11 -10.94 14.50 -12.54
N GLN A 12 -9.63 14.31 -12.73
CA GLN A 12 -8.68 14.24 -11.63
C GLN A 12 -8.57 15.59 -10.91
N ASP A 13 -8.52 16.69 -11.66
CA ASP A 13 -8.42 18.04 -11.12
C ASP A 13 -9.69 18.42 -10.35
N GLU A 14 -10.88 18.10 -10.88
CA GLU A 14 -12.15 18.29 -10.17
C GLU A 14 -12.20 17.51 -8.85
N HIS A 15 -11.80 16.24 -8.88
CA HIS A 15 -11.75 15.41 -7.68
C HIS A 15 -10.78 15.97 -6.64
N LEU A 16 -9.60 16.44 -7.07
CA LEU A 16 -8.61 17.06 -6.21
C LEU A 16 -9.14 18.35 -5.59
N ALA A 17 -9.78 19.21 -6.38
CA ALA A 17 -10.40 20.44 -5.89
C ALA A 17 -11.47 20.18 -4.82
N LEU A 18 -12.36 19.22 -5.04
CA LEU A 18 -13.38 18.82 -4.07
C LEU A 18 -12.75 18.24 -2.80
N SER A 19 -11.71 17.43 -2.92
CA SER A 19 -11.02 16.84 -1.78
C SER A 19 -10.33 17.91 -0.91
N LEU A 20 -9.68 18.89 -1.53
CA LEU A 20 -9.06 20.03 -0.84
C LEU A 20 -10.11 20.90 -0.16
N GLN A 21 -11.25 21.15 -0.81
CA GLN A 21 -12.33 21.93 -0.22
C GLN A 21 -12.89 21.25 1.02
N ARG A 22 -13.06 19.92 1.00
CA ARG A 22 -13.51 19.14 2.17
C ARG A 22 -12.46 19.06 3.27
N ALA A 23 -11.18 18.99 2.91
CA ALA A 23 -10.07 18.91 3.87
C ALA A 23 -9.76 20.24 4.56
N ARG A 24 -10.22 21.38 4.01
CA ARG A 24 -10.09 22.70 4.62
C ARG A 24 -11.03 22.83 5.82
N VAL A 25 -10.67 22.18 6.93
CA VAL A 25 -11.25 22.49 8.24
C VAL A 25 -10.51 23.70 8.79
N PRO A 26 -11.18 24.80 9.16
CA PRO A 26 -10.53 25.92 9.83
C PRO A 26 -9.93 25.42 11.14
N ILE A 27 -8.60 25.32 11.20
CA ILE A 27 -7.89 24.98 12.43
C ILE A 27 -7.84 26.27 13.26
N PRO A 28 -8.40 26.30 14.47
CA PRO A 28 -8.38 27.50 15.29
C PRO A 28 -6.93 27.92 15.59
N GLU A 29 -6.73 29.23 15.75
CA GLU A 29 -5.44 29.76 16.18
C GLU A 29 -5.06 29.12 17.51
N GLY A 30 -3.83 28.59 17.58
CA GLY A 30 -3.39 27.91 18.78
C GLY A 30 -2.84 28.90 19.79
N VAL A 31 -3.04 28.62 21.07
CA VAL A 31 -2.53 29.44 22.19
C VAL A 31 -1.35 28.70 22.83
N ALA A 32 -0.33 29.44 23.27
CA ALA A 32 0.78 28.84 24.00
C ALA A 32 0.35 28.45 25.43
N GLY A 33 0.84 27.31 25.93
CA GLY A 33 0.58 26.87 27.30
C GLY A 33 0.75 25.36 27.49
N GLU A 34 0.19 24.86 28.59
CA GLU A 34 0.30 23.46 29.00
C GLU A 34 -0.81 22.56 28.42
N CYS A 35 -0.43 21.42 27.86
CA CYS A 35 -1.36 20.45 27.26
C CYS A 35 -2.21 19.72 28.32
N GLU A 36 -3.53 19.68 28.16
CA GLU A 36 -4.47 19.04 29.10
C GLU A 36 -4.32 17.52 29.19
N GLN A 37 -3.68 16.87 28.21
CA GLN A 37 -3.54 15.41 28.16
C GLN A 37 -2.19 14.93 28.68
N CYS A 38 -1.10 15.63 28.35
CA CYS A 38 0.25 15.20 28.71
C CYS A 38 0.97 16.14 29.69
N PHE A 39 0.36 17.27 30.04
CA PHE A 39 0.90 18.25 31.00
C PHE A 39 2.26 18.83 30.58
N GLU A 40 2.49 18.93 29.27
CA GLU A 40 3.70 19.51 28.72
C GLU A 40 3.42 20.87 28.10
N ASP A 41 4.32 21.81 28.33
CA ASP A 41 4.28 23.13 27.70
C ASP A 41 4.52 23.03 26.19
N SER A 42 3.66 23.69 25.42
CA SER A 42 3.69 23.71 23.97
C SER A 42 3.48 25.13 23.46
N PRO A 43 4.29 25.57 22.47
CA PRO A 43 4.13 26.92 21.91
C PRO A 43 2.80 27.10 21.16
N ARG A 44 2.10 26.00 20.85
CA ARG A 44 0.83 26.03 20.12
C ARG A 44 -0.08 24.88 20.53
N LEU A 45 -1.08 25.16 21.36
CA LEU A 45 -2.17 24.26 21.71
C LEU A 45 -3.41 24.57 20.87
N VAL A 46 -4.06 23.53 20.35
CA VAL A 46 -5.32 23.65 19.60
C VAL A 46 -6.38 22.89 20.40
N GLY A 47 -7.34 23.62 21.00
CA GLY A 47 -8.34 23.02 21.89
C GLY A 47 -7.73 22.36 23.14
N GLY A 48 -6.74 23.02 23.77
CA GLY A 48 -6.08 22.52 24.99
C GLY A 48 -5.10 21.36 24.78
N ARG A 49 -4.94 20.86 23.54
CA ARG A 49 -4.07 19.71 23.24
C ARG A 49 -2.89 20.09 22.34
N CYS A 50 -1.74 19.48 22.60
CA CYS A 50 -0.56 19.58 21.74
C CYS A 50 -0.73 18.74 20.46
N ALA A 51 0.09 19.01 19.43
CA ALA A 51 0.01 18.35 18.13
C ALA A 51 0.09 16.81 18.23
N PHE A 52 0.97 16.28 19.09
CA PHE A 52 1.15 14.83 19.25
C PHE A 52 -0.07 14.16 19.88
N CYS A 53 -0.61 14.74 20.95
CA CYS A 53 -1.79 14.25 21.64
C CYS A 53 -3.05 14.33 20.76
N ARG A 54 -3.20 15.41 19.98
CA ARG A 54 -4.32 15.57 19.04
C ARG A 54 -4.26 14.57 17.89
N ASP A 55 -3.08 14.36 17.32
CA ASP A 55 -2.90 13.52 16.14
C ASP A 55 -2.71 12.02 16.50
N GLY A 56 -2.64 11.66 17.78
CA GLY A 56 -2.42 10.29 18.25
C GLY A 56 -1.03 9.72 17.92
N ARG A 57 -0.05 10.59 17.64
CA ARG A 57 1.29 10.20 17.21
C ARG A 57 2.22 10.05 18.40
N ARG A 58 3.17 9.11 18.30
CA ARG A 58 4.24 8.97 19.31
C ARG A 58 5.14 10.20 19.27
N ARG A 59 5.41 10.80 20.44
CA ARG A 59 6.34 11.93 20.55
C ARG A 59 7.76 11.48 20.17
N PRO A 60 8.50 12.26 19.37
CA PRO A 60 9.92 11.99 19.17
C PRO A 60 10.66 12.14 20.50
N SER A 61 11.66 11.29 20.74
CA SER A 61 12.48 11.31 21.97
C SER A 61 13.28 12.61 22.16
N ASN A 62 13.40 13.43 21.12
CA ASN A 62 13.94 14.78 21.18
C ASN A 62 12.86 15.81 20.77
N PRO A 63 12.07 16.31 21.73
CA PRO A 63 10.94 17.20 21.43
C PRO A 63 11.34 18.62 21.04
N THR A 64 12.60 19.01 21.27
CA THR A 64 13.09 20.34 20.90
C THR A 64 13.54 20.45 19.45
N GLY A 65 13.73 19.34 18.73
CA GLY A 65 14.22 19.34 17.34
C GLY A 65 15.61 19.97 17.14
N ARG A 66 16.20 20.60 18.16
CA ARG A 66 17.62 20.88 18.21
C ARG A 66 18.30 19.53 18.32
N ALA A 67 18.91 19.10 17.22
CA ALA A 67 20.06 18.22 17.35
C ALA A 67 20.97 18.81 18.44
N PRO A 68 21.57 17.99 19.32
CA PRO A 68 22.65 18.50 20.15
C PRO A 68 23.61 19.23 19.21
N MET A 69 23.93 20.50 19.49
CA MET A 69 24.79 21.32 18.63
C MET A 69 26.15 20.66 18.39
N ASP A 70 26.51 19.68 19.23
CA ASP A 70 27.70 18.84 19.12
C ASP A 70 27.62 17.74 18.04
N ALA A 71 26.49 17.56 17.36
CA ALA A 71 26.31 16.60 16.26
C ALA A 71 26.19 17.26 14.87
N LEU A 72 26.57 18.53 14.75
CA LEU A 72 26.98 19.09 13.44
C LEU A 72 28.39 18.55 13.14
N GLU A 73 28.50 17.25 12.86
CA GLU A 73 29.68 16.79 12.13
C GLU A 73 29.72 17.58 10.81
N PRO A 74 30.87 18.15 10.42
CA PRO A 74 31.00 18.81 9.15
C PRO A 74 30.59 17.80 8.09
N ILE A 75 29.73 18.21 7.16
CA ILE A 75 29.36 17.41 5.99
C ILE A 75 30.67 17.11 5.26
N HIS A 76 31.29 15.97 5.60
CA HIS A 76 32.42 15.44 4.88
C HIS A 76 31.87 15.06 3.52
N GLN A 77 32.12 15.92 2.54
CA GLN A 77 32.11 15.58 1.14
C GLN A 77 33.02 14.37 0.97
N SER A 78 32.45 13.18 1.02
CA SER A 78 33.12 11.94 0.65
C SER A 78 33.33 11.98 -0.86
N GLY A 79 34.39 12.70 -1.25
CA GLY A 79 35.04 12.52 -2.53
C GLY A 79 35.46 11.08 -2.64
N SER A 80 34.68 10.29 -3.37
CA SER A 80 35.04 8.98 -3.87
C SER A 80 36.28 9.14 -4.77
N ALA A 81 37.44 8.79 -4.23
CA ALA A 81 38.65 8.57 -4.99
C ALA A 81 38.53 7.25 -5.75
N HIS A 82 37.76 7.25 -6.85
CA HIS A 82 37.97 6.27 -7.90
C HIS A 82 39.06 6.77 -8.84
N ALA A 83 40.23 6.16 -8.66
CA ALA A 83 41.36 6.25 -9.56
C ALA A 83 40.96 5.79 -10.97
N ALA A 84 41.19 6.69 -11.93
CA ALA A 84 41.57 6.44 -13.32
C ALA A 84 41.06 5.16 -14.00
N SER A 85 39.87 5.25 -14.59
CA SER A 85 39.58 4.59 -15.88
C SER A 85 38.85 5.58 -16.78
N GLN A 86 39.50 5.96 -17.88
CA GLN A 86 39.00 6.92 -18.85
C GLN A 86 37.94 6.28 -19.75
N SER A 87 36.75 6.88 -19.71
CA SER A 87 35.86 7.21 -20.83
C SER A 87 35.41 6.11 -21.81
N VAL A 88 34.24 5.54 -21.51
CA VAL A 88 33.08 5.63 -22.41
C VAL A 88 31.93 6.19 -21.57
N ARG A 89 31.58 7.46 -21.78
CA ARG A 89 30.42 8.09 -21.12
C ARG A 89 29.15 7.61 -21.83
N GLU A 90 28.66 6.44 -21.45
CA GLU A 90 27.23 6.15 -21.56
C GLU A 90 26.52 6.94 -20.46
N GLU A 91 25.57 7.80 -20.83
CA GLU A 91 24.64 8.43 -19.90
C GLU A 91 23.82 7.34 -19.20
N THR A 92 24.36 6.77 -18.12
CA THR A 92 23.57 5.91 -17.23
C THR A 92 22.64 6.83 -16.45
N GLN A 93 21.51 7.12 -17.09
CA GLN A 93 20.34 7.75 -16.52
C GLN A 93 20.11 7.14 -15.14
N MET A 94 20.16 7.96 -14.07
CA MET A 94 19.93 7.48 -12.71
C MET A 94 18.58 6.76 -12.70
N GLY A 95 18.61 5.43 -12.66
CA GLY A 95 17.43 4.60 -12.79
C GLY A 95 16.48 4.97 -11.65
N LYS A 96 15.28 5.43 -12.01
CA LYS A 96 14.20 5.64 -11.05
C LYS A 96 14.01 4.33 -10.31
N SER A 97 14.24 4.33 -9.00
CA SER A 97 14.00 3.14 -8.17
C SER A 97 12.49 2.89 -8.15
N ILE A 98 12.04 1.81 -8.79
CA ILE A 98 10.65 1.39 -8.73
C ILE A 98 10.48 0.59 -7.44
N THR A 99 9.58 1.04 -6.57
CA THR A 99 9.22 0.31 -5.35
C THR A 99 8.03 -0.59 -5.65
N PHE A 100 8.20 -1.90 -5.47
CA PHE A 100 7.12 -2.86 -5.64
C PHE A 100 6.57 -3.25 -4.27
N ILE A 101 5.24 -3.23 -4.13
CA ILE A 101 4.56 -3.86 -3.00
C ILE A 101 4.37 -5.32 -3.38
N ALA A 102 5.15 -6.21 -2.77
CA ALA A 102 5.08 -7.64 -3.02
C ALA A 102 4.21 -8.32 -1.96
N ASP A 103 3.47 -9.35 -2.38
CA ASP A 103 2.78 -10.27 -1.48
C ASP A 103 3.79 -11.00 -0.55
N GLY A 104 3.34 -11.46 0.61
CA GLY A 104 4.17 -12.12 1.62
C GLY A 104 4.94 -13.32 1.07
N ASP A 105 4.31 -14.10 0.20
CA ASP A 105 4.91 -15.30 -0.41
C ASP A 105 6.04 -14.93 -1.40
N VAL A 106 5.83 -13.86 -2.18
CA VAL A 106 6.85 -13.34 -3.10
C VAL A 106 8.05 -12.82 -2.31
N LEU A 107 7.80 -12.13 -1.19
CA LEU A 107 8.87 -11.61 -0.35
C LEU A 107 9.66 -12.74 0.35
N ALA A 108 8.99 -13.82 0.76
CA ALA A 108 9.64 -15.00 1.33
C ALA A 108 10.55 -15.69 0.30
N GLU A 109 10.10 -15.79 -0.95
CA GLU A 109 10.89 -16.38 -2.04
C GLU A 109 12.10 -15.52 -2.41
N ILE A 110 11.96 -14.19 -2.46
CA ILE A 110 13.09 -13.28 -2.66
C ILE A 110 14.14 -13.48 -1.56
N LYS A 111 13.72 -13.48 -0.29
CA LYS A 111 14.63 -13.69 0.86
C LYS A 111 15.36 -15.02 0.79
N ARG A 112 14.68 -16.10 0.37
CA ARG A 112 15.30 -17.41 0.20
C ARG A 112 16.45 -17.35 -0.83
N ARG A 113 16.19 -16.79 -2.01
CA ARG A 113 17.21 -16.65 -3.08
C ARG A 113 18.37 -15.74 -2.68
N THR A 114 18.10 -14.75 -1.82
CA THR A 114 19.14 -13.88 -1.27
C THR A 114 20.02 -14.61 -0.27
N ALA A 115 19.48 -15.55 0.51
CA ALA A 115 20.29 -16.41 1.38
C ALA A 115 21.27 -17.28 0.57
N ASP A 116 20.90 -17.62 -0.68
CA ASP A 116 21.75 -18.36 -1.63
C ASP A 116 22.77 -17.47 -2.37
N GLY A 117 22.85 -16.18 -2.03
CA GLY A 117 23.83 -15.23 -2.59
C GLY A 117 23.34 -14.42 -3.79
N THR A 118 22.06 -14.53 -4.16
CA THR A 118 21.47 -13.72 -5.25
C THR A 118 21.12 -12.32 -4.75
N SER A 119 21.39 -11.27 -5.53
CA SER A 119 20.96 -9.92 -5.14
C SER A 119 19.43 -9.80 -5.14
N ASN A 120 18.87 -8.98 -4.23
CA ASN A 120 17.43 -8.75 -4.15
C ASN A 120 16.81 -8.38 -5.50
N ASN A 121 17.49 -7.53 -6.27
CA ASN A 121 17.02 -7.08 -7.57
C ASN A 121 17.00 -8.22 -8.59
N ARG A 122 18.02 -9.08 -8.60
CA ARG A 122 18.07 -10.22 -9.52
C ARG A 122 17.00 -11.25 -9.16
N ALA A 123 16.82 -11.55 -7.88
CA ALA A 123 15.75 -12.44 -7.42
C ALA A 123 14.35 -11.92 -7.78
N ALA A 124 14.11 -10.61 -7.63
CA ALA A 124 12.84 -9.99 -8.03
C ALA A 124 12.60 -10.05 -9.54
N LEU A 125 13.62 -9.75 -10.35
CA LEU A 125 13.57 -9.85 -11.81
C LEU A 125 13.26 -11.28 -12.27
N ASP A 126 13.93 -12.29 -11.71
CA ASP A 126 13.72 -13.68 -12.09
C ASP A 126 12.29 -14.16 -11.77
N LEU A 127 11.69 -13.67 -10.68
CA LEU A 127 10.30 -13.96 -10.34
C LEU A 127 9.32 -13.25 -11.28
N LEU A 128 9.61 -12.02 -11.68
CA LEU A 128 8.82 -11.31 -12.68
C LEU A 128 8.88 -12.02 -14.04
N GLU A 129 10.07 -12.41 -14.49
CA GLU A 129 10.26 -13.16 -15.73
C GLU A 129 9.53 -14.51 -15.69
N ALA A 130 9.62 -15.24 -14.56
CA ALA A 130 8.92 -16.50 -14.37
C ALA A 130 7.38 -16.33 -14.34
N GLY A 131 6.88 -15.29 -13.67
CA GLY A 131 5.46 -14.97 -13.63
C GLY A 131 4.92 -14.57 -15.01
N LEU A 132 5.67 -13.74 -15.76
CA LEU A 132 5.34 -13.37 -17.13
C LEU A 132 5.33 -14.59 -18.05
N ALA A 133 6.28 -15.50 -17.92
CA ALA A 133 6.31 -16.75 -18.68
C ALA A 133 5.11 -17.67 -18.32
N ALA A 134 4.71 -17.73 -17.06
CA ALA A 134 3.54 -18.50 -16.62
C ALA A 134 2.23 -17.90 -17.16
N ILE A 135 2.11 -16.58 -17.17
CA ILE A 135 0.97 -15.88 -17.79
C ILE A 135 0.93 -16.14 -19.29
N ALA A 136 2.07 -16.01 -19.98
CA ALA A 136 2.17 -16.29 -21.41
C ALA A 136 1.83 -17.75 -21.75
N GLY A 137 2.27 -18.71 -20.90
CA GLY A 137 1.95 -20.13 -21.06
C GLY A 137 0.49 -20.49 -20.75
N ASN A 138 -0.12 -19.84 -19.76
CA ASN A 138 -1.54 -20.05 -19.41
C ASN A 138 -2.49 -19.38 -20.40
N GLN A 139 -2.07 -18.30 -21.06
CA GLN A 139 -2.81 -17.72 -22.19
C GLN A 139 -2.93 -18.68 -23.38
N SER A 140 -2.05 -19.68 -23.51
CA SER A 140 -2.16 -20.73 -24.54
C SER A 140 -3.04 -21.92 -24.14
N ARG A 141 -3.55 -21.99 -22.90
CA ARG A 141 -4.27 -23.17 -22.39
C ARG A 141 -5.79 -23.00 -22.27
N SER A 142 -6.28 -21.76 -22.33
CA SER A 142 -7.67 -21.51 -22.68
C SER A 142 -7.69 -21.46 -24.19
N ASP A 143 -8.28 -22.47 -24.85
CA ASP A 143 -8.49 -22.47 -26.29
C ASP A 143 -9.27 -21.19 -26.64
N PRO A 144 -8.59 -20.11 -27.07
CA PRO A 144 -9.30 -18.90 -27.38
C PRO A 144 -9.98 -19.25 -28.69
N GLN A 145 -11.30 -19.24 -28.73
CA GLN A 145 -12.00 -19.24 -30.01
C GLN A 145 -11.40 -18.09 -30.82
N THR A 146 -10.54 -18.46 -31.75
CA THR A 146 -9.74 -17.54 -32.53
C THR A 146 -10.70 -17.06 -33.58
N ILE A 147 -11.29 -15.90 -33.31
CA ILE A 147 -12.10 -15.23 -34.32
C ILE A 147 -11.15 -14.85 -35.44
N ASP A 148 -11.36 -15.44 -36.60
CA ASP A 148 -10.67 -15.05 -37.80
C ASP A 148 -11.13 -13.64 -38.19
N LEU A 149 -10.28 -12.65 -37.88
CA LEU A 149 -10.52 -11.24 -38.15
C LEU A 149 -10.70 -10.95 -39.65
N ALA A 150 -10.26 -11.85 -40.54
CA ALA A 150 -10.47 -11.70 -41.97
C ALA A 150 -11.91 -11.99 -42.40
N THR A 151 -12.66 -12.76 -41.61
CA THR A 151 -14.02 -13.22 -41.95
C THR A 151 -15.09 -12.74 -40.98
N ALA A 152 -14.70 -12.26 -39.79
CA ALA A 152 -15.63 -11.76 -38.80
C ALA A 152 -16.25 -10.42 -39.21
N ASP A 153 -17.57 -10.32 -39.09
CA ASP A 153 -18.25 -9.04 -39.22
C ASP A 153 -18.19 -8.21 -37.92
N THR A 154 -18.65 -6.95 -37.99
CA THR A 154 -18.63 -6.07 -36.82
C THR A 154 -19.55 -6.56 -35.69
N ALA A 155 -20.64 -7.27 -36.01
CA ALA A 155 -21.56 -7.80 -35.02
C ALA A 155 -20.95 -8.99 -34.27
N ASP A 156 -20.21 -9.85 -34.96
CA ASP A 156 -19.46 -10.97 -34.36
C ASP A 156 -18.42 -10.47 -33.36
N LEU A 157 -17.69 -9.40 -33.72
CA LEU A 157 -16.70 -8.77 -32.83
C LEU A 157 -17.35 -8.15 -31.59
N ILE A 158 -18.46 -7.43 -31.75
CA ILE A 158 -19.19 -6.84 -30.63
C ILE A 158 -19.74 -7.95 -29.71
N GLY A 159 -20.26 -9.05 -30.29
CA GLY A 159 -20.76 -10.20 -29.55
C GLY A 159 -19.68 -10.88 -28.71
N GLU A 160 -18.47 -11.08 -29.26
CA GLU A 160 -17.34 -11.65 -28.53
C GLU A 160 -16.86 -10.72 -27.40
N ILE A 161 -16.69 -9.43 -27.68
CA ILE A 161 -16.27 -8.45 -26.67
C ILE A 161 -17.26 -8.43 -25.52
N THR A 162 -18.56 -8.40 -25.82
CA THR A 162 -19.62 -8.41 -24.82
C THR A 162 -19.54 -9.69 -23.98
N ARG A 163 -19.40 -10.86 -24.62
CA ARG A 163 -19.29 -12.16 -23.93
C ARG A 163 -18.11 -12.20 -22.98
N ARG A 164 -16.93 -11.72 -23.41
CA ARG A 164 -15.72 -11.67 -22.58
C ARG A 164 -15.86 -10.74 -21.40
N LEU A 165 -16.46 -9.56 -21.62
CA LEU A 165 -16.72 -8.59 -20.55
C LEU A 165 -17.70 -9.14 -19.53
N THR A 166 -18.79 -9.79 -19.97
CA THR A 166 -19.75 -10.41 -19.04
C THR A 166 -19.13 -11.58 -18.28
N SER A 167 -18.38 -12.47 -18.95
CA SER A 167 -17.74 -13.60 -18.28
C SER A 167 -16.69 -13.15 -17.26
N ALA A 168 -15.95 -12.08 -17.55
CA ALA A 168 -14.98 -11.52 -16.61
C ALA A 168 -15.66 -10.83 -15.41
N ALA A 169 -16.79 -10.17 -15.65
CA ALA A 169 -17.60 -9.59 -14.57
C ALA A 169 -18.17 -10.68 -13.66
N ASP A 170 -18.66 -11.79 -14.22
CA ASP A 170 -19.22 -12.92 -13.48
C ASP A 170 -18.17 -13.61 -12.62
N THR A 171 -16.96 -13.84 -13.14
CA THR A 171 -15.87 -14.43 -12.34
C THR A 171 -15.42 -13.51 -11.21
N THR A 172 -15.32 -12.21 -11.47
CA THR A 172 -14.94 -11.22 -10.45
C THR A 172 -16.01 -11.14 -9.35
N ALA A 173 -17.30 -11.15 -9.72
CA ALA A 173 -18.40 -11.14 -8.77
C ALA A 173 -18.44 -12.42 -7.92
N LEU A 174 -18.14 -13.58 -8.52
CA LEU A 174 -18.10 -14.86 -7.82
C LEU A 174 -16.94 -14.92 -6.81
N GLN A 175 -15.75 -14.45 -7.21
CA GLN A 175 -14.59 -14.33 -6.31
C GLN A 175 -14.87 -13.38 -5.15
N ALA A 176 -15.45 -12.22 -5.42
CA ALA A 176 -15.83 -11.26 -4.37
C ALA A 176 -16.87 -11.85 -3.40
N ALA A 177 -17.83 -12.64 -3.91
CA ALA A 177 -18.81 -13.33 -3.08
C ALA A 177 -18.18 -14.42 -2.21
N GLU A 178 -17.23 -15.20 -2.74
CA GLU A 178 -16.47 -16.21 -1.99
C GLU A 178 -15.62 -15.58 -0.89
N GLU A 179 -14.89 -14.51 -1.19
CA GLU A 179 -14.12 -13.74 -0.21
C GLU A 179 -15.03 -13.15 0.89
N GLN A 180 -16.18 -12.61 0.51
CA GLN A 180 -17.16 -12.06 1.45
C GLN A 180 -17.74 -13.18 2.35
N ALA A 181 -18.01 -14.35 1.80
CA ALA A 181 -18.48 -15.51 2.55
C ALA A 181 -17.40 -16.02 3.53
N ALA A 182 -16.14 -16.13 3.09
CA ALA A 182 -15.01 -16.49 3.95
C ALA A 182 -14.79 -15.47 5.08
N SER A 183 -14.87 -14.18 4.77
CA SER A 183 -14.78 -13.10 5.76
C SER A 183 -15.96 -13.13 6.75
N ALA A 184 -17.17 -13.46 6.29
CA ALA A 184 -18.33 -13.63 7.15
C ALA A 184 -18.17 -14.83 8.10
N SER A 185 -17.68 -15.97 7.59
CA SER A 185 -17.38 -17.16 8.40
C SER A 185 -16.34 -16.84 9.49
N ALA A 186 -15.22 -16.23 9.12
CA ALA A 186 -14.18 -15.87 10.08
C ALA A 186 -14.67 -14.92 11.18
N ARG A 187 -15.58 -14.00 10.86
CA ARG A 187 -16.22 -13.11 11.84
C ARG A 187 -17.16 -13.86 12.78
N ALA A 188 -17.86 -14.89 12.30
CA ALA A 188 -18.71 -15.74 13.12
C ALA A 188 -17.86 -16.57 14.10
N ASP A 189 -16.80 -17.21 13.63
CA ASP A 189 -15.87 -17.99 14.47
C ASP A 189 -15.24 -17.11 15.56
N ALA A 190 -14.81 -15.90 15.20
CA ALA A 190 -14.26 -14.93 16.15
C ALA A 190 -15.31 -14.40 17.15
N ALA A 191 -16.60 -14.41 16.81
CA ALA A 191 -17.67 -14.06 17.74
C ALA A 191 -17.93 -15.21 18.72
N GLU A 192 -17.97 -16.45 18.23
CA GLU A 192 -18.14 -17.65 19.06
C GLU A 192 -16.99 -17.82 20.07
N ALA A 193 -15.74 -17.64 19.63
CA ALA A 193 -14.58 -17.68 20.51
C ALA A 193 -14.64 -16.61 21.62
N ARG A 194 -15.14 -15.41 21.31
CA ARG A 194 -15.33 -14.33 22.32
C ARG A 194 -16.44 -14.67 23.31
N ALA A 195 -17.53 -15.29 22.85
CA ALA A 195 -18.61 -15.75 23.72
C ALA A 195 -18.12 -16.83 24.69
N ALA A 196 -17.43 -17.86 24.18
CA ALA A 196 -16.83 -18.91 25.01
C ALA A 196 -15.84 -18.35 26.06
N ALA A 197 -15.01 -17.38 25.66
CA ALA A 197 -14.09 -16.72 26.59
C ALA A 197 -14.82 -15.87 27.67
N ALA A 198 -15.98 -15.29 27.34
CA ALA A 198 -16.80 -14.56 28.30
C ALA A 198 -17.48 -15.49 29.31
N GLU A 199 -18.00 -16.63 28.84
CA GLU A 199 -18.57 -17.67 29.70
C GLU A 199 -17.53 -18.21 30.69
N GLY A 200 -16.32 -18.51 30.23
CA GLY A 200 -15.23 -18.94 31.10
C GLY A 200 -14.87 -17.91 32.19
N LYS A 201 -14.94 -16.61 31.87
CA LYS A 201 -14.74 -15.54 32.87
C LYS A 201 -15.87 -15.49 33.89
N LEU A 202 -17.12 -15.67 33.45
CA LEU A 202 -18.28 -15.69 34.34
C LEU A 202 -18.21 -16.87 35.31
N ASP A 203 -17.80 -18.05 34.86
CA ASP A 203 -17.65 -19.21 35.71
C ASP A 203 -16.51 -19.05 36.73
N ALA A 204 -15.40 -18.44 36.32
CA ALA A 204 -14.32 -18.07 37.26
C ALA A 204 -14.80 -17.09 38.34
N LEU A 205 -15.60 -16.08 37.98
CA LEU A 205 -16.19 -15.14 38.94
C LEU A 205 -17.18 -15.81 39.88
N ARG A 206 -18.02 -16.72 39.37
CA ARG A 206 -18.94 -17.51 40.20
C ARG A 206 -18.20 -18.38 41.21
N ALA A 207 -17.11 -19.02 40.80
CA ALA A 207 -16.27 -19.81 41.69
C ALA A 207 -15.60 -18.94 42.77
N ALA A 208 -15.12 -17.75 42.41
CA ALA A 208 -14.52 -16.81 43.36
C ALA A 208 -15.50 -16.27 44.40
N LEU A 209 -16.78 -16.09 44.03
CA LEU A 209 -17.84 -15.65 44.96
C LEU A 209 -18.33 -16.75 45.91
N ALA A 210 -18.09 -18.02 45.56
CA ALA A 210 -18.49 -19.16 46.38
C ALA A 210 -17.43 -19.58 47.43
N ALA A 211 -16.21 -19.05 47.32
CA ALA A 211 -15.08 -19.30 48.23
C ALA A 211 -15.05 -18.27 49.37
#